data_AF-A0A9D1NA48-F1
#
_entry.id   AF-A0A9D1NA48-F1
#
_cell.length_a   1.000
_cell.length_b   1.000
_cell.length_c   1.000
_cell.angle_alpha   90.00
_cell.angle_beta   90.00
_cell.angle_gamma   90.00
#
_symmetry.space_group_name_H-M   'P 1'
#
loop_
_entity.id
_entity.type
_entity.pdbx_description
1 polymer ?
#
loop_
_entity_poly.entity_id
_entity_poly.type
_entity_poly.pdbx_seq_one_letter_code
_entity_poly.pdbx_strand_id
1 'polypeptide(L)'
;MEDTVGINDIKHLLKNNAANSFDEYKLEAEILDCQISDSNVKNIAVTAVYGAGKSSAIQTYLENFRKDKKDSYVKVELAGFQGKEYNENEVERGILQQLLYSVKGSKLPNSKIERTDKTPLRALLYTLSTIIIIVSCLLLSLNGIGKIALPNHAQIILYVLAFVSFGLMLWAAIHFNRISRIK
;
A
#
# COMPACT_ATOMS: atom_id res chain seq x y z
N MET A 1 29.73 -38.87 -2.37
CA MET A 1 29.01 -38.16 -3.43
C MET A 1 28.20 -37.11 -2.71
N GLU A 2 28.71 -35.88 -2.72
CA GLU A 2 28.12 -34.75 -2.04
C GLU A 2 27.10 -34.16 -3.02
N ASP A 3 25.82 -34.44 -2.77
CA ASP A 3 24.72 -33.99 -3.61
C ASP A 3 24.62 -32.47 -3.48
N THR A 4 25.23 -31.75 -4.41
CA THR A 4 25.05 -30.33 -4.60
C THR A 4 23.66 -30.10 -5.20
N VAL A 5 22.63 -30.24 -4.37
CA VAL A 5 21.29 -29.69 -4.66
C VAL A 5 21.50 -28.24 -5.08
N GLY A 6 21.17 -27.94 -6.34
CA GLY A 6 21.51 -26.69 -6.97
C GLY A 6 20.97 -25.53 -6.14
N ILE A 7 21.84 -24.58 -5.78
CA ILE A 7 21.46 -23.36 -5.05
C ILE A 7 20.29 -22.62 -5.74
N ASN A 8 20.13 -22.80 -7.06
CA ASN A 8 19.02 -22.28 -7.84
C ASN A 8 17.68 -22.98 -7.60
N ASP A 9 17.66 -24.27 -7.26
CA ASP A 9 16.45 -25.05 -6.98
C ASP A 9 15.86 -24.67 -5.61
N ILE A 10 16.73 -24.33 -4.64
CA ILE A 10 16.34 -23.89 -3.30
C ILE A 10 15.97 -22.40 -3.28
N LYS A 11 16.45 -21.61 -4.27
CA LYS A 11 16.20 -20.17 -4.36
C LYS A 11 14.72 -19.80 -4.44
N HIS A 12 13.88 -20.68 -4.97
CA HIS A 12 12.42 -20.50 -4.96
C HIS A 12 11.79 -20.81 -3.60
N LEU A 13 12.35 -21.76 -2.84
CA LEU A 13 11.92 -22.10 -1.48
C LEU A 13 12.32 -21.04 -0.46
N LEU A 14 13.40 -20.30 -0.71
CA LEU A 14 13.86 -19.17 0.11
C LEU A 14 13.11 -17.86 -0.16
N LYS A 15 12.15 -17.86 -1.10
CA LYS A 15 11.60 -16.62 -1.64
C LYS A 15 10.53 -15.98 -0.75
N ASN A 16 9.96 -16.70 0.22
CA ASN A 16 9.06 -16.12 1.23
C ASN A 16 8.92 -16.97 2.51
N ASN A 17 9.50 -16.51 3.63
CA ASN A 17 9.18 -17.05 4.96
C ASN A 17 7.84 -16.51 5.53
N ALA A 18 6.95 -16.03 4.65
CA ALA A 18 5.66 -15.49 5.05
C ALA A 18 4.73 -16.64 5.47
N ALA A 19 3.89 -16.39 6.47
CA ALA A 19 2.84 -17.33 6.84
C ALA A 19 1.86 -17.50 5.67
N ASN A 20 1.71 -18.73 5.19
CA ASN A 20 0.75 -19.12 4.16
C ASN A 20 -0.24 -20.15 4.74
N SER A 21 -1.36 -20.36 4.05
CA SER A 21 -2.26 -21.46 4.34
C SER A 21 -1.69 -22.78 3.80
N PHE A 22 -1.77 -23.83 4.60
CA PHE A 22 -1.36 -25.18 4.21
C PHE A 22 -2.41 -26.20 4.66
N ASP A 23 -2.67 -27.19 3.82
CA ASP A 23 -3.65 -28.25 4.12
C ASP A 23 -3.28 -29.07 5.35
N GLU A 24 -1.99 -29.14 5.69
CA GLU A 24 -1.49 -29.81 6.90
C GLU A 24 -2.05 -29.21 8.20
N TYR A 25 -2.38 -27.91 8.21
CA TYR A 25 -2.92 -27.21 9.37
C TYR A 25 -4.46 -27.16 9.42
N LYS A 26 -5.13 -27.96 8.58
CA LYS A 26 -6.59 -27.93 8.48
C LYS A 26 -7.27 -28.38 9.79
N LEU A 27 -6.70 -29.36 10.48
CA LEU A 27 -7.23 -29.84 11.76
C LEU A 27 -7.16 -28.75 12.83
N GLU A 28 -6.03 -28.05 12.93
CA GLU A 28 -5.83 -26.92 13.83
C GLU A 28 -6.79 -25.77 13.51
N ALA A 29 -7.02 -25.51 12.22
CA ALA A 29 -7.99 -24.52 11.78
C ALA A 29 -9.43 -24.88 12.20
N GLU A 30 -9.84 -26.14 12.08
CA GLU A 30 -11.16 -26.62 12.54
C GLU A 30 -11.31 -26.49 14.07
N ILE A 31 -10.27 -26.82 14.83
CA ILE A 31 -10.25 -26.64 16.29
C ILE A 31 -10.41 -25.15 16.64
N LEU A 32 -9.66 -24.28 15.97
CA LEU A 32 -9.76 -22.83 16.19
C LEU A 32 -11.16 -22.31 15.86
N ASP A 33 -11.81 -22.78 14.78
CA ASP A 33 -13.17 -22.36 14.45
C ASP A 33 -14.19 -22.74 15.51
N CYS A 34 -14.07 -23.97 16.03
CA CYS A 34 -14.91 -24.46 17.11
C CYS A 34 -14.73 -23.60 18.38
N GLN A 35 -13.49 -23.33 18.80
CA GLN A 35 -13.20 -22.53 19.99
C GLN A 35 -13.63 -21.07 19.84
N ILE A 36 -13.43 -20.46 18.67
CA ILE A 36 -13.82 -19.06 18.43
C ILE A 36 -15.35 -18.90 18.33
N SER A 37 -16.06 -19.96 17.93
CA SER A 37 -17.53 -19.95 17.85
C SER A 37 -18.21 -20.05 19.21
N ASP A 38 -17.50 -20.50 20.25
CA ASP A 38 -18.02 -20.52 21.62
C ASP A 38 -17.98 -19.11 22.24
N SER A 39 -19.17 -18.57 22.57
CA SER A 39 -19.32 -17.27 23.20
C SER A 39 -18.63 -17.12 24.57
N ASN A 40 -18.35 -18.22 25.27
CA ASN A 40 -17.64 -18.23 26.55
C ASN A 40 -16.12 -18.10 26.38
N VAL A 41 -15.58 -18.45 25.22
CA VAL A 41 -14.16 -18.33 24.91
C VAL A 41 -13.87 -16.90 24.47
N LYS A 42 -13.03 -16.21 25.24
CA LYS A 42 -12.59 -14.83 24.95
C LYS A 42 -11.12 -14.73 24.57
N ASN A 43 -10.32 -15.70 25.00
CA ASN A 43 -8.87 -15.71 24.83
C ASN A 43 -8.40 -17.10 24.40
N ILE A 44 -7.56 -17.16 23.37
CA ILE A 44 -6.93 -18.40 22.89
C ILE A 44 -5.44 -18.16 22.85
N ALA A 45 -4.66 -19.01 23.53
CA ALA A 45 -3.20 -18.99 23.49
C ALA A 45 -2.70 -20.13 22.60
N VAL A 46 -1.94 -19.80 21.55
CA VAL A 46 -1.31 -20.79 20.67
C VAL A 46 0.18 -20.86 21.01
N THR A 47 0.64 -22.02 21.49
CA THR A 47 2.02 -22.24 21.94
C THR A 47 2.73 -23.26 21.05
N ALA A 48 4.01 -23.01 20.75
CA ALA A 48 4.91 -23.92 20.05
C ALA A 48 6.32 -23.33 20.03
N VAL A 49 7.33 -24.09 19.62
CA VAL A 49 8.69 -23.58 19.37
C VAL A 49 8.75 -22.60 18.19
N TYR A 50 9.76 -21.72 18.16
CA TYR A 50 9.98 -20.83 17.03
C TYR A 50 10.13 -21.63 15.72
N GLY A 51 9.51 -21.17 14.64
CA GLY A 51 9.53 -21.88 13.36
C GLY A 51 8.55 -23.05 13.21
N ALA A 52 7.80 -23.43 14.25
CA ALA A 52 6.83 -24.55 14.18
C ALA A 52 5.55 -24.25 13.37
N GLY A 53 5.48 -23.12 12.65
CA GLY A 53 4.33 -22.80 11.81
C GLY A 53 3.08 -22.25 12.51
N LYS A 54 3.17 -21.77 13.75
CA LYS A 54 2.03 -21.14 14.48
C LYS A 54 1.29 -20.08 13.64
N SER A 55 2.05 -19.19 13.00
CA SER A 55 1.48 -18.14 12.15
C SER A 55 0.79 -18.73 10.91
N SER A 56 1.32 -19.83 10.35
CA SER A 56 0.73 -20.55 9.22
C SER A 56 -0.56 -21.28 9.61
N ALA A 57 -0.63 -21.86 10.80
CA ALA A 57 -1.87 -22.46 11.32
C ALA A 57 -2.99 -21.40 11.50
N ILE A 58 -2.65 -20.24 12.08
CA ILE A 58 -3.61 -19.12 12.18
C ILE A 58 -4.00 -18.59 10.80
N GLN A 59 -3.04 -18.49 9.86
CA GLN A 59 -3.32 -18.06 8.49
C GLN A 59 -4.26 -19.03 7.78
N THR A 60 -4.05 -20.33 7.94
CA THR A 60 -4.91 -21.41 7.42
C THR A 60 -6.33 -21.27 7.95
N TYR A 61 -6.50 -21.00 9.25
CA TYR A 61 -7.81 -20.70 9.84
C TYR A 61 -8.50 -19.51 9.16
N LEU A 62 -7.80 -18.38 9.04
CA LEU A 62 -8.37 -17.17 8.47
C LEU A 62 -8.78 -17.37 7.00
N GLU A 63 -7.97 -18.09 6.22
CA GLU A 63 -8.26 -18.37 4.82
C GLU A 63 -9.40 -19.38 4.62
N ASN A 64 -9.55 -20.36 5.51
CA ASN A 64 -10.58 -21.39 5.39
C ASN A 64 -11.94 -20.91 5.91
N PHE A 65 -11.97 -20.17 7.02
CA PHE A 65 -13.22 -19.85 7.74
C PHE A 65 -13.59 -18.36 7.73
N ARG A 66 -12.65 -17.46 7.44
CA ARG A 66 -12.86 -15.99 7.52
C ARG A 66 -12.59 -15.24 6.21
N LYS A 67 -12.34 -15.94 5.10
CA LYS A 67 -12.01 -15.37 3.78
C LYS A 67 -12.96 -14.27 3.31
N ASP A 68 -14.27 -14.50 3.48
CA ASP A 68 -15.32 -13.58 3.05
C ASP A 68 -15.68 -12.54 4.13
N LYS A 69 -15.10 -12.68 5.33
CA LYS A 69 -15.36 -11.84 6.51
C LYS A 69 -14.09 -11.07 6.91
N LYS A 70 -13.37 -10.50 5.93
CA LYS A 70 -12.12 -9.75 6.20
C LYS A 70 -12.29 -8.57 7.15
N ASP A 71 -13.49 -8.01 7.24
CA ASP A 71 -13.81 -6.94 8.18
C ASP A 71 -14.10 -7.43 9.61
N SER A 72 -14.19 -8.74 9.85
CA SER A 72 -14.55 -9.31 11.17
C SER A 72 -13.34 -9.59 12.06
N TYR A 73 -12.12 -9.39 11.58
CA TYR A 73 -10.92 -9.62 12.35
C TYR A 73 -9.82 -8.63 11.97
N VAL A 74 -8.90 -8.38 12.90
CA VAL A 74 -7.68 -7.63 12.65
C VAL A 74 -6.50 -8.50 13.03
N LYS A 75 -5.54 -8.62 12.11
CA LYS A 75 -4.29 -9.34 12.34
C LYS A 75 -3.25 -8.34 12.84
N VAL A 76 -2.77 -8.55 14.07
CA VAL A 76 -1.69 -7.76 14.67
C VAL A 76 -0.50 -8.67 14.90
N GLU A 77 0.65 -8.30 14.35
CA GLU A 77 1.91 -9.02 14.51
C GLU A 77 2.92 -8.10 15.20
N LEU A 78 3.45 -8.56 16.33
CA LEU A 78 4.43 -7.82 17.11
C LEU A 78 5.72 -8.65 17.16
N ALA A 79 6.54 -8.54 16.12
CA ALA A 79 7.84 -9.20 16.03
C ALA A 79 8.95 -8.22 16.42
N GLY A 80 9.35 -8.23 17.69
CA GLY A 80 10.53 -7.50 18.18
C GLY A 80 11.68 -8.47 18.44
N PHE A 81 12.60 -8.63 17.48
CA PHE A 81 13.80 -9.46 17.68
C PHE A 81 14.97 -8.70 18.33
N GLN A 82 14.72 -7.53 18.90
CA GLN A 82 15.76 -6.73 19.54
C GLN A 82 15.71 -6.93 21.04
N GLY A 83 16.78 -7.48 21.62
CA GLY A 83 16.95 -7.68 23.07
C GLY A 83 17.16 -6.37 23.85
N LYS A 84 16.44 -5.31 23.50
CA LYS A 84 16.42 -4.04 24.24
C LYS A 84 15.17 -3.96 25.11
N GLU A 85 15.25 -3.12 26.13
CA GLU A 85 14.15 -2.74 27.02
C GLU A 85 12.89 -2.40 26.22
N TYR A 86 11.76 -3.02 26.59
CA TYR A 86 10.49 -2.80 25.90
C TYR A 86 9.98 -1.40 26.22
N ASN A 87 9.91 -0.54 25.21
CA ASN A 87 9.25 0.76 25.34
C ASN A 87 7.74 0.56 25.13
N GLU A 88 6.96 0.65 26.23
CA GLU A 88 5.51 0.50 26.20
C GLU A 88 4.85 1.42 25.17
N ASN A 89 5.32 2.67 25.05
CA ASN A 89 4.80 3.64 24.10
C ASN A 89 5.01 3.21 22.64
N GLU A 90 6.11 2.52 22.34
CA GLU A 90 6.38 2.00 20.99
C GLU A 90 5.50 0.80 20.67
N VAL A 91 5.30 -0.09 21.65
CA VAL A 91 4.39 -1.23 21.51
C VAL A 91 2.94 -0.75 21.34
N GLU A 92 2.49 0.16 22.18
CA GLU A 92 1.16 0.76 22.10
C GLU A 92 0.96 1.43 20.75
N ARG A 93 1.89 2.29 20.35
CA ARG A 93 1.82 2.97 19.05
C ARG A 93 1.83 1.96 17.90
N GLY A 94 2.62 0.90 17.98
CA GLY A 94 2.66 -0.17 17.00
C GLY A 94 1.32 -0.90 16.86
N ILE A 95 0.69 -1.26 17.99
CA ILE A 95 -0.62 -1.92 18.02
C ILE A 95 -1.70 -0.97 17.48
N LEU A 96 -1.76 0.27 17.97
CA LEU A 96 -2.74 1.27 17.52
C LEU A 96 -2.64 1.51 16.02
N GLN A 97 -1.43 1.63 15.49
CA GLN A 97 -1.23 1.78 14.05
C GLN A 97 -1.75 0.55 13.29
N GLN A 98 -1.37 -0.67 13.67
CA GLN A 98 -1.83 -1.87 12.98
C GLN A 98 -3.37 -1.99 12.99
N LEU A 99 -4.01 -1.68 14.11
CA LEU A 99 -5.49 -1.66 14.23
C LEU A 99 -6.12 -0.61 13.31
N LEU A 100 -5.65 0.64 13.37
CA LEU A 100 -6.21 1.77 12.63
C LEU A 100 -6.01 1.66 11.11
N TYR A 101 -4.87 1.10 10.69
CA TYR A 101 -4.54 0.91 9.28
C TYR A 101 -5.13 -0.37 8.68
N SER A 102 -5.54 -1.35 9.50
CA SER A 102 -6.23 -2.55 9.02
C SER A 102 -7.59 -2.23 8.36
N VAL A 103 -8.23 -1.13 8.78
CA VAL A 103 -9.54 -0.70 8.27
C VAL A 103 -9.39 0.48 7.28
N LYS A 104 -10.16 0.45 6.19
CA LYS A 104 -10.20 1.55 5.20
C LYS A 104 -10.63 2.87 5.87
N GLY A 105 -9.96 3.97 5.52
CA GLY A 105 -10.26 5.28 6.10
C GLY A 105 -11.69 5.78 5.91
N SER A 106 -12.37 5.34 4.84
CA SER A 106 -13.78 5.65 4.61
C SER A 106 -14.73 5.07 5.66
N LYS A 107 -14.35 3.98 6.34
CA LYS A 107 -15.14 3.37 7.43
C LYS A 107 -14.89 4.03 8.78
N LEU A 108 -13.86 4.89 8.85
CA LEU A 108 -13.44 5.58 10.06
C LEU A 108 -13.43 7.11 9.84
N PRO A 109 -14.59 7.72 9.48
CA PRO A 109 -14.64 9.14 9.11
C PRO A 109 -14.20 10.08 10.24
N ASN A 110 -14.44 9.67 11.49
CA ASN A 110 -14.12 10.47 12.68
C ASN A 110 -12.73 10.19 13.26
N SER A 111 -11.93 9.31 12.65
CA SER A 111 -10.64 8.94 13.25
C SER A 111 -9.58 10.04 13.11
N LYS A 112 -9.78 11.04 12.24
CA LYS A 112 -8.80 12.12 11.91
C LYS A 112 -7.39 11.62 11.57
N ILE A 113 -7.24 10.34 11.24
CA ILE A 113 -5.95 9.77 10.87
C ILE A 113 -5.74 10.10 9.41
N GLU A 114 -4.76 10.96 9.17
CA GLU A 114 -4.24 11.18 7.83
C GLU A 114 -3.61 9.87 7.35
N ARG A 115 -4.20 9.29 6.31
CA ARG A 115 -3.66 8.13 5.61
C ARG A 115 -3.01 8.65 4.34
N THR A 116 -1.79 8.23 4.07
CA THR A 116 -1.13 8.52 2.79
C THR A 116 -1.84 7.74 1.70
N ASP A 117 -2.83 8.36 1.08
CA ASP A 117 -3.44 7.83 -0.13
C ASP A 117 -2.41 7.91 -1.26
N LYS A 118 -2.34 6.85 -2.07
CA LYS A 118 -1.49 6.85 -3.26
C LYS A 118 -1.90 8.02 -4.13
N THR A 119 -0.93 8.83 -4.55
CA THR A 119 -1.19 9.86 -5.55
C THR A 119 -1.79 9.18 -6.78
N PRO A 120 -3.03 9.53 -7.17
CA PRO A 120 -3.63 8.87 -8.31
C PRO A 120 -2.79 9.18 -9.55
N LEU A 121 -2.73 8.25 -10.52
CA LEU A 121 -2.08 8.48 -11.82
C LEU A 121 -2.48 9.83 -12.46
N ARG A 122 -3.69 10.29 -12.16
CA ARG A 122 -4.23 11.60 -12.58
C ARG A 122 -3.48 12.79 -11.96
N ALA A 123 -3.07 12.71 -10.69
CA ALA A 123 -2.27 13.75 -10.05
C ALA A 123 -0.87 13.82 -10.68
N LEU A 124 -0.28 12.67 -11.03
CA LEU A 124 1.01 12.61 -11.73
C LEU A 124 0.92 13.22 -13.14
N LEU A 125 -0.14 12.94 -13.89
CA LEU A 125 -0.37 13.57 -15.20
C LEU A 125 -0.54 15.10 -15.09
N TYR A 126 -1.20 15.58 -14.04
CA TYR A 126 -1.39 17.01 -13.82
C TYR A 126 -0.06 17.73 -13.53
N THR A 127 0.80 17.15 -12.67
CA THR A 127 2.11 17.75 -12.37
C THR A 127 3.01 17.79 -13.61
N LEU A 128 3.01 16.75 -14.44
CA LEU A 128 3.74 16.77 -15.71
C LEU A 128 3.25 17.86 -16.68
N SER A 129 1.93 18.05 -16.80
CA SER A 129 1.37 19.11 -17.64
C SER A 129 1.81 20.50 -17.19
N THR A 130 1.86 20.76 -15.87
CA THR A 130 2.33 22.05 -15.33
C THR A 130 3.82 22.29 -15.63
N ILE A 131 4.66 21.25 -15.55
CA ILE A 131 6.09 21.35 -15.88
C ILE A 131 6.27 21.70 -17.36
N ILE A 132 5.53 21.07 -18.27
CA ILE A 132 5.59 21.36 -19.71
C ILE A 132 5.25 22.83 -19.99
N ILE A 133 4.22 23.38 -19.34
CA ILE A 133 3.81 24.79 -19.52
C ILE A 133 4.94 25.73 -19.04
N ILE A 134 5.54 25.45 -17.88
CA ILE A 134 6.63 26.27 -17.32
C ILE A 134 7.85 26.25 -18.26
N VAL A 135 8.23 25.08 -18.75
CA VAL A 135 9.37 24.92 -19.67
C VAL A 135 9.11 25.66 -20.98
N SER A 136 7.93 25.51 -21.58
CA SER A 136 7.55 26.24 -22.79
C SER A 136 7.56 27.76 -22.58
N CYS A 137 7.07 28.24 -21.44
CA CYS A 137 7.09 29.67 -21.10
C CYS A 137 8.52 30.21 -20.92
N LEU A 138 9.39 29.45 -20.25
CA LEU A 138 10.79 29.81 -20.04
C LEU A 138 11.55 29.94 -21.36
N LEU A 139 11.38 28.99 -22.28
CA LEU A 139 12.03 29.02 -23.59
C LEU A 139 11.61 30.23 -24.44
N LEU A 140 10.34 30.62 -24.36
CA LEU A 140 9.82 31.81 -25.04
C LEU A 140 10.41 33.11 -24.45
N SER A 141 10.52 33.19 -23.12
CA SER A 141 11.12 34.36 -22.44
C SER A 141 12.60 34.54 -22.80
N LEU A 142 13.37 33.45 -22.85
CA LEU A 142 14.79 33.50 -23.23
C LEU A 142 15.01 33.93 -24.69
N ASN A 143 14.07 33.60 -25.58
CA ASN A 143 14.07 34.11 -26.95
C ASN A 143 13.76 35.60 -27.00
N GLY A 144 12.75 36.07 -26.26
CA GLY A 144 12.39 37.50 -26.20
C GLY A 144 13.50 38.40 -25.66
N ILE A 145 14.41 37.87 -24.84
CA ILE A 145 15.60 38.59 -24.31
C ILE A 145 16.79 38.51 -25.30
N GLY A 146 16.65 37.82 -26.43
CA GLY A 146 17.69 37.71 -27.46
C GLY A 146 18.83 36.76 -27.11
N LYS A 147 18.70 35.95 -26.05
CA LYS A 147 19.74 34.98 -25.65
C LYS A 147 19.73 33.72 -26.52
N ILE A 148 18.58 33.37 -27.09
CA ILE A 148 18.38 32.16 -27.92
C ILE A 148 17.59 32.57 -29.17
N ALA A 149 18.18 32.41 -30.35
CA ALA A 149 17.50 32.67 -31.62
C ALA A 149 16.75 31.41 -32.09
N LEU A 150 15.48 31.24 -31.70
CA LEU A 150 14.64 30.17 -32.26
C LEU A 150 13.98 30.64 -33.56
N PRO A 151 13.96 29.80 -34.61
CA PRO A 151 13.31 30.14 -35.86
C PRO A 151 11.79 30.29 -35.69
N ASN A 152 11.17 31.11 -36.53
CA ASN A 152 9.75 31.50 -36.40
C ASN A 152 8.80 30.29 -36.36
N HIS A 153 9.08 29.22 -37.10
CA HIS A 153 8.27 27.99 -37.07
C HIS A 153 8.32 27.29 -35.71
N ALA A 154 9.47 27.27 -35.03
CA ALA A 154 9.61 26.67 -33.71
C ALA A 154 8.86 27.46 -32.63
N GLN A 155 8.80 28.79 -32.75
CA GLN A 155 8.02 29.64 -31.85
C GLN A 155 6.52 29.34 -31.96
N ILE A 156 6.00 29.24 -33.18
CA ILE A 156 4.58 28.89 -33.42
C ILE A 156 4.26 27.51 -32.83
N ILE A 157 5.14 26.52 -33.00
CA ILE A 157 4.97 25.17 -32.43
C ILE A 157 4.92 25.23 -30.90
N LEU A 158 5.80 26.00 -30.25
CA LEU A 158 5.82 26.14 -28.80
C LEU A 158 4.55 26.84 -28.26
N TYR A 159 4.04 27.86 -28.97
CA TYR A 159 2.77 28.50 -28.62
C TYR A 159 1.58 27.53 -28.73
N VAL A 160 1.51 26.75 -29.82
CA VAL A 160 0.46 25.74 -30.01
C VAL A 160 0.56 24.66 -28.92
N LEU A 161 1.76 24.18 -28.61
CA LEU A 161 1.97 23.18 -27.57
C LEU A 161 1.55 23.69 -26.18
N ALA A 162 1.90 24.93 -25.84
CA ALA A 162 1.51 25.57 -24.59
C ALA A 162 -0.02 25.74 -24.49
N PHE A 163 -0.67 26.16 -25.59
CA PHE A 163 -2.12 26.33 -25.65
C PHE A 163 -2.88 25.00 -25.49
N VAL A 164 -2.41 23.94 -26.15
CA VAL A 164 -2.98 22.59 -26.02
C VAL A 164 -2.82 22.06 -24.59
N SER A 165 -1.63 22.20 -23.99
CA SER A 165 -1.39 21.78 -22.60
C SER A 165 -2.27 22.55 -21.62
N PHE A 166 -2.43 23.86 -21.82
CA PHE A 166 -3.31 24.70 -20.99
C PHE A 166 -4.79 24.27 -21.10
N GLY A 167 -5.27 23.96 -22.30
CA GLY A 167 -6.62 23.44 -22.51
C GLY A 167 -6.86 22.10 -21.80
N LEU A 168 -5.89 21.18 -21.88
CA LEU A 168 -5.94 19.90 -21.16
C LEU A 168 -5.94 20.10 -19.64
N MET A 169 -5.14 21.03 -19.14
CA MET A 169 -5.07 21.39 -17.72
C MET A 169 -6.41 21.94 -17.21
N LEU A 170 -7.03 22.88 -17.96
CA LEU A 170 -8.34 23.44 -17.61
C LEU A 170 -9.46 22.39 -17.64
N TRP A 171 -9.48 21.55 -18.67
CA TRP A 171 -10.44 20.45 -18.76
C TRP A 171 -10.31 19.48 -17.60
N ALA A 172 -9.07 19.09 -17.26
CA ALA A 172 -8.79 18.23 -16.12
C ALA A 172 -9.18 18.87 -14.79
N ALA A 173 -8.92 20.16 -14.59
CA ALA A 173 -9.29 20.89 -13.39
C ALA A 173 -10.82 20.95 -13.18
N ILE A 174 -11.58 21.23 -14.25
CA ILE A 174 -13.06 21.25 -14.21
C ILE A 174 -13.62 19.87 -13.88
N HIS A 175 -13.11 18.81 -14.53
CA HIS A 175 -13.56 17.45 -14.29
C HIS A 175 -13.21 16.98 -12.87
N PHE A 176 -12.03 17.35 -12.35
CA PHE A 176 -11.59 16.98 -11.00
C PHE A 176 -12.44 17.65 -9.91
N ASN A 177 -12.76 18.94 -10.08
CA ASN A 177 -13.60 19.68 -9.14
C ASN A 177 -15.06 19.18 -9.10
N ARG A 178 -15.50 18.46 -10.15
CA ARG A 178 -16.81 17.77 -10.17
C ARG A 178 -16.83 16.49 -9.35
N ILE A 179 -15.70 15.79 -9.21
CA ILE A 179 -15.60 14.53 -8.48
C ILE A 179 -15.46 14.76 -6.96
N SER A 180 -14.78 15.83 -6.55
CA SER A 180 -14.63 16.18 -5.12
C SER A 180 -15.93 16.61 -4.44
N ARG A 181 -16.96 17.02 -5.20
CA ARG A 181 -18.29 17.41 -4.66
C ARG A 181 -19.27 16.25 -4.47
N ILE A 182 -18.93 15.03 -4.90
CA ILE A 182 -19.84 13.86 -4.88
C ILE A 182 -19.44 12.85 -3.78
N LYS A 183 -18.46 13.18 -2.94
CA LYS A 183 -17.98 12.34 -1.84
C LYS A 183 -18.16 13.03 -0.51
#